data_AF-A0A1J4KA65-F1
#
_entry.id   AF-A0A1J4KA65-F1
#
_cell.length_a   1.000
_cell.length_b   1.000
_cell.length_c   1.000
_cell.angle_alpha   90.00
_cell.angle_beta   90.00
_cell.angle_gamma   90.00
#
_symmetry.space_group_name_H-M   'P 1'
#
loop_
_entity.id
_entity.type
_entity.pdbx_description
1 polymer ?
#
loop_
_entity_poly.entity_id
_entity_poly.type
_entity_poly.pdbx_seq_one_letter_code
_entity_poly.pdbx_strand_id
1 'polypeptide(L)'
;MKPISFASILESHAFSDFKLKVNDKIYLLHRAILSQRSQYFQELFKNDPTLLHKEVELSDDLVIYFKCLLSYLYSSPQFYVQPNSFCCLTQLAVIFKVPTLLGTLYRWIDSNLDYYNVLSFYQQLLPFKEKLEEFFKMFTNTIIEYFENLDFDAIATTLPFNDFANILSDERLSNCVSSYGKSLSIAKYLTKNHFLSYDQKSYLFKIYIETDWLVNFSDMCENVNEDQLPELIEFAARHFSKMTIEELNDLNDKTIDQLLASQNLDARSEKHINEKINLLLSSSSTNKRRSQILWNRTGDPNNPRSFYNRKITPKNLRCLVLGSMMFENLSDIKHTLVDSGLDKKNVVLYNADMLTPSLEFLFLFDVIFVFTHYQFQSRVLISERLTKYIKIRGGGVVYAYGFMRKDEWGCGEKPLIDLLPFERGKRHNDHVHTVLKIITNTQCDLVKDINQIKISEFSPRADVKLRADAHLIASYEDNIPFVAYSDIHNSDAKIVGLNYYPITSRIHRFGWSPALPIVQLLAKAVKFSVGIES
;
A
#
# COMPACT_ATOMS: atom_id res chain seq x y z
N MET A 1 -9.33 13.36 58.06
CA MET A 1 -10.15 14.06 57.07
C MET A 1 -9.46 13.98 55.73
N LYS A 2 -10.15 13.57 54.65
CA LYS A 2 -9.59 13.72 53.30
C LYS A 2 -9.47 15.22 53.01
N PRO A 3 -8.35 15.71 52.46
CA PRO A 3 -8.22 17.11 52.08
C PRO A 3 -9.32 17.49 51.10
N ILE A 4 -9.99 18.63 51.32
CA ILE A 4 -11.00 19.17 50.41
C ILE A 4 -10.28 19.53 49.11
N SER A 5 -10.60 18.83 48.04
CA SER A 5 -10.11 19.11 46.68
C SER A 5 -11.20 19.77 45.84
N PHE A 6 -10.83 20.47 44.78
CA PHE A 6 -11.81 21.01 43.83
C PHE A 6 -12.71 19.92 43.23
N ALA A 7 -12.19 18.70 43.01
CA ALA A 7 -13.02 17.57 42.60
C ALA A 7 -14.13 17.23 43.63
N SER A 8 -13.82 17.26 44.93
CA SER A 8 -14.80 16.92 45.98
C SER A 8 -15.96 17.94 46.10
N ILE A 9 -15.70 19.21 45.75
CA ILE A 9 -16.77 20.23 45.74
C ILE A 9 -17.65 20.15 44.48
N LEU A 10 -17.11 19.69 43.35
CA LEU A 10 -17.92 19.41 42.15
C LEU A 10 -18.97 18.31 42.41
N GLU A 11 -18.56 17.25 43.13
CA GLU A 11 -19.43 16.12 43.47
C GLU A 11 -20.44 16.44 44.57
N SER A 12 -20.03 17.18 45.61
CA SER A 12 -20.91 17.53 46.74
C SER A 12 -21.86 18.71 46.44
N HIS A 13 -21.60 19.45 45.37
CA HIS A 13 -22.30 20.69 45.00
C HIS A 13 -22.20 21.82 46.05
N ALA A 14 -21.37 21.64 47.09
CA ALA A 14 -21.20 22.63 48.15
C ALA A 14 -20.65 23.94 47.58
N PHE A 15 -21.28 25.07 47.93
CA PHE A 15 -20.92 26.42 47.48
C PHE A 15 -21.12 26.72 45.98
N SER A 16 -21.94 25.91 45.28
CA SER A 16 -22.29 26.20 43.88
C SER A 16 -23.06 27.52 43.76
N ASP A 17 -22.58 28.42 42.90
CA ASP A 17 -23.15 29.75 42.65
C ASP A 17 -23.58 29.94 41.18
N PHE A 18 -23.54 28.88 40.39
CA PHE A 18 -23.95 28.87 38.99
C PHE A 18 -24.57 27.54 38.56
N LYS A 19 -25.66 27.64 37.78
CA LYS A 19 -26.38 26.50 37.22
C LYS A 19 -26.19 26.45 35.71
N LEU A 20 -25.46 25.46 35.21
CA LEU A 20 -25.33 25.21 33.78
C LEU A 20 -26.24 24.05 33.37
N LYS A 21 -27.19 24.31 32.48
CA LYS A 21 -27.98 23.26 31.85
C LYS A 21 -27.34 22.93 30.49
N VAL A 22 -26.93 21.68 30.31
CA VAL A 22 -26.38 21.17 29.05
C VAL A 22 -27.35 20.13 28.51
N ASN A 23 -28.06 20.47 27.43
CA ASN A 23 -29.27 19.77 26.98
C ASN A 23 -30.22 19.57 28.17
N ASP A 24 -30.55 18.33 28.55
CA ASP A 24 -31.45 18.03 29.67
C ASP A 24 -30.75 17.83 31.02
N LYS A 25 -29.41 17.93 31.06
CA LYS A 25 -28.62 17.70 32.27
C LYS A 25 -28.27 19.00 32.97
N ILE A 26 -28.51 19.05 34.28
CA ILE A 26 -28.19 20.21 35.12
C ILE A 26 -26.88 19.96 35.87
N TYR A 27 -25.97 20.93 35.80
CA TYR A 27 -24.71 20.95 36.54
C TYR A 27 -24.67 22.15 37.49
N LEU A 28 -24.43 21.89 38.77
CA LEU A 28 -24.19 22.91 39.78
C LEU A 28 -22.68 23.15 39.89
N LEU A 29 -22.26 24.39 39.61
CA LEU A 29 -20.86 24.75 39.36
C LEU A 29 -20.46 26.04 40.10
N HIS A 30 -19.16 26.34 40.08
CA HIS A 30 -18.53 27.45 40.76
C HIS A 30 -17.97 28.46 39.76
N ARG A 31 -18.50 29.68 39.74
CA ARG A 31 -18.10 30.74 38.79
C ARG A 31 -16.61 31.04 38.86
N ALA A 32 -16.05 31.09 40.06
CA ALA A 32 -14.64 31.36 40.30
C ALA A 32 -13.70 30.32 39.64
N ILE A 33 -14.06 29.03 39.70
CA ILE A 33 -13.25 27.96 39.11
C ILE A 33 -13.37 27.98 37.59
N LEU A 34 -14.60 28.12 37.09
CA LEU A 34 -14.86 28.17 35.65
C LEU A 34 -14.18 29.37 34.99
N SER A 35 -14.30 30.58 35.56
CA SER A 35 -13.70 31.80 35.00
C SER A 35 -12.18 31.77 34.99
N GLN A 36 -11.56 31.11 35.97
CA GLN A 36 -10.11 30.98 36.03
C GLN A 36 -9.57 29.99 34.99
N ARG A 37 -10.34 28.95 34.64
CA ARG A 37 -9.87 27.81 33.85
C ARG A 37 -10.41 27.75 32.42
N SER A 38 -11.45 28.53 32.11
CA SER A 38 -12.10 28.60 30.81
C SER A 38 -12.34 30.05 30.41
N GLN A 39 -11.78 30.45 29.27
CA GLN A 39 -11.95 31.81 28.75
C GLN A 39 -13.40 32.07 28.34
N TYR A 40 -14.13 31.04 27.89
CA TYR A 40 -15.56 31.16 27.60
C TYR A 40 -16.35 31.63 28.83
N PHE A 41 -16.16 30.97 29.97
CA PHE A 41 -16.85 31.34 31.20
C PHE A 41 -16.34 32.66 31.77
N GLN A 42 -15.04 32.96 31.61
CA GLN A 42 -14.48 34.26 31.99
C GLN A 42 -15.18 35.41 31.25
N GLU A 43 -15.29 35.31 29.92
CA GLU A 43 -15.98 36.29 29.08
C GLU A 43 -17.47 36.36 29.44
N LEU A 44 -18.12 35.20 29.62
CA LEU A 44 -19.54 35.12 29.99
C LEU A 44 -19.84 35.89 31.28
N PHE A 45 -19.06 35.65 32.35
CA PHE A 45 -19.29 36.30 33.64
C PHE A 45 -18.77 37.74 33.70
N LYS A 46 -17.81 38.11 32.85
CA LYS A 46 -17.38 39.50 32.70
C LYS A 46 -18.48 40.33 32.03
N ASN A 47 -19.17 39.76 31.04
CA ASN A 47 -20.26 40.42 30.32
C ASN A 47 -21.54 40.49 31.16
N ASP A 48 -21.83 39.47 31.97
CA ASP A 48 -22.92 39.48 32.94
C ASP A 48 -22.47 38.95 34.32
N PRO A 49 -22.05 39.86 35.22
CA PRO A 49 -21.65 39.50 36.58
C PRO A 49 -22.81 38.97 37.44
N THR A 50 -24.05 39.15 37.03
CA THR A 50 -25.25 38.70 37.76
C THR A 50 -25.80 37.37 37.27
N LEU A 51 -25.20 36.78 36.22
CA LEU A 51 -25.67 35.55 35.61
C LEU A 51 -25.61 34.36 36.60
N LEU A 52 -26.78 33.83 36.95
CA LEU A 52 -26.92 32.68 37.85
C LEU A 52 -27.13 31.35 37.11
N HIS A 53 -27.60 31.40 35.86
CA HIS A 53 -27.84 30.21 35.06
C HIS A 53 -27.55 30.44 33.58
N LYS A 54 -27.21 29.36 32.87
CA LYS A 54 -27.03 29.36 31.42
C LYS A 54 -27.48 28.02 30.86
N GLU A 55 -28.08 28.05 29.68
CA GLU A 55 -28.33 26.85 28.89
C GLU A 55 -27.35 26.79 27.71
N VAL A 56 -26.82 25.60 27.45
CA VAL A 56 -25.95 25.29 26.32
C VAL A 56 -26.46 24.02 25.67
N GLU A 57 -26.64 24.07 24.36
CA GLU A 57 -26.96 22.89 23.56
C GLU A 57 -25.66 22.32 22.98
N LEU A 58 -25.46 21.01 23.16
CA LEU A 58 -24.36 20.24 22.60
C LEU A 58 -24.94 19.03 21.86
N SER A 59 -24.19 18.47 20.93
CA SER A 59 -24.54 17.16 20.36
C SER A 59 -24.48 16.06 21.42
N ASP A 60 -25.26 15.00 21.24
CA ASP A 60 -25.39 13.91 22.22
C ASP A 60 -24.02 13.30 22.59
N ASP A 61 -23.14 13.13 21.61
CA ASP A 61 -21.77 12.62 21.82
C ASP A 61 -20.97 13.52 22.78
N LEU A 62 -21.06 14.84 22.63
CA LEU A 62 -20.35 15.78 23.49
C LEU A 62 -20.93 15.82 24.91
N VAL A 63 -22.25 15.65 25.05
CA VAL A 63 -22.92 15.62 26.36
C VAL A 63 -22.41 14.45 27.22
N ILE A 64 -22.10 13.30 26.60
CA ILE A 64 -21.55 12.13 27.30
C ILE A 64 -20.21 12.50 27.97
N TYR A 65 -19.34 13.22 27.26
CA TYR A 65 -18.01 13.57 27.73
C TYR A 65 -17.92 14.92 28.46
N PHE A 66 -19.02 15.66 28.59
CA PHE A 66 -19.04 16.95 29.27
C PHE A 66 -18.58 16.85 30.73
N LYS A 67 -18.93 15.76 31.43
CA LYS A 67 -18.43 15.49 32.79
C LYS A 67 -16.91 15.38 32.84
N CYS A 68 -16.26 14.81 31.81
CA CYS A 68 -14.80 14.70 31.75
C CYS A 68 -14.14 16.08 31.61
N LEU A 69 -14.73 17.00 30.85
CA LEU A 69 -14.29 18.40 30.80
C LEU A 69 -14.38 19.05 32.19
N LEU A 70 -15.50 18.87 32.90
CA LEU A 70 -15.65 19.39 34.27
C LEU A 70 -14.61 18.79 35.21
N SER A 71 -14.39 17.47 35.16
CA SER A 71 -13.32 16.82 35.94
C SER A 71 -11.94 17.44 35.68
N TYR A 72 -11.64 17.83 34.43
CA TYR A 72 -10.41 18.55 34.12
C TYR A 72 -10.36 19.95 34.74
N LEU A 73 -11.42 20.76 34.57
CA LEU A 73 -11.47 22.13 35.11
C LEU A 73 -11.32 22.16 36.63
N TYR A 74 -11.87 21.14 37.31
CA TYR A 74 -11.75 20.96 38.77
C TYR A 74 -10.50 20.18 39.19
N SER A 75 -9.55 19.96 38.28
CA SER A 75 -8.26 19.31 38.54
C SER A 75 -8.41 17.95 39.25
N SER A 76 -9.37 17.14 38.81
CA SER A 76 -9.59 15.82 39.36
C SER A 76 -8.37 14.91 39.11
N PRO A 77 -7.84 14.22 40.14
CA PRO A 77 -6.75 13.26 39.95
C PRO A 77 -7.15 12.06 39.09
N GLN A 78 -8.46 11.88 38.84
CA GLN A 78 -9.00 10.84 38.00
C GLN A 78 -9.16 11.27 36.54
N PHE A 79 -8.75 12.49 36.17
CA PHE A 79 -8.77 12.89 34.78
C PHE A 79 -7.67 12.17 34.00
N TYR A 80 -8.07 11.40 33.00
CA TYR A 80 -7.19 10.85 31.98
C TYR A 80 -7.93 10.86 30.64
N VAL A 81 -7.18 11.02 29.56
CA VAL A 81 -7.74 11.01 28.21
C VAL A 81 -7.85 9.54 27.76
N GLN A 82 -9.08 9.09 27.54
CA GLN A 82 -9.35 7.80 26.91
C GLN A 82 -9.37 7.96 25.38
N PRO A 83 -8.93 6.96 24.60
CA PRO A 83 -8.92 7.05 23.13
C PRO A 83 -10.27 7.44 22.52
N ASN A 84 -11.36 6.85 23.00
CA ASN A 84 -12.73 7.15 22.54
C ASN A 84 -13.24 8.53 22.97
N SER A 85 -12.64 9.15 24.00
CA SER A 85 -13.01 10.47 24.50
C SER A 85 -12.24 11.61 23.83
N PHE A 86 -11.13 11.31 23.15
CA PHE A 86 -10.16 12.30 22.68
C PHE A 86 -10.80 13.36 21.77
N CYS A 87 -11.51 12.96 20.71
CA CYS A 87 -12.13 13.90 19.79
C CYS A 87 -13.18 14.77 20.48
N CYS A 88 -14.07 14.17 21.27
CA CYS A 88 -15.10 14.89 21.99
C CYS A 88 -14.51 15.88 23.01
N LEU A 89 -13.48 15.49 23.76
CA LEU A 89 -12.77 16.37 24.68
C LEU A 89 -12.07 17.52 23.97
N THR A 90 -11.50 17.27 22.78
CA THR A 90 -10.87 18.31 21.96
C THR A 90 -11.90 19.33 21.49
N GLN A 91 -13.05 18.87 20.96
CA GLN A 91 -14.15 19.75 20.56
C GLN A 91 -14.66 20.58 21.74
N LEU A 92 -14.88 19.94 22.90
CA LEU A 92 -15.28 20.62 24.13
C LEU A 92 -14.24 21.67 24.57
N ALA A 93 -12.95 21.35 24.52
CA ALA A 93 -11.89 22.29 24.86
C ALA A 93 -11.89 23.52 23.95
N VAL A 94 -12.21 23.35 22.66
CA VAL A 94 -12.37 24.47 21.72
C VAL A 94 -13.64 25.28 22.01
N ILE A 95 -14.79 24.63 22.17
CA ILE A 95 -16.09 25.28 22.44
C ILE A 95 -16.01 26.13 23.71
N PHE A 96 -15.47 25.55 24.79
CA PHE A 96 -15.35 26.20 26.09
C PHE A 96 -14.04 26.99 26.26
N LYS A 97 -13.25 27.16 25.19
CA LYS A 97 -11.97 27.90 25.17
C LYS A 97 -11.09 27.55 26.39
N VAL A 98 -10.60 26.32 26.45
CA VAL A 98 -9.75 25.78 27.52
C VAL A 98 -8.35 25.43 26.98
N PRO A 99 -7.44 26.42 26.80
CA PRO A 99 -6.15 26.20 26.13
C PRO A 99 -5.25 25.19 26.84
N THR A 100 -5.30 25.13 28.18
CA THR A 100 -4.49 24.17 28.94
C THR A 100 -4.92 22.72 28.68
N LEU A 101 -6.22 22.49 28.46
CA LEU A 101 -6.73 21.18 28.07
C LEU A 101 -6.25 20.82 26.67
N LEU A 102 -6.28 21.76 25.72
CA LEU A 102 -5.72 21.55 24.38
C LEU A 102 -4.24 21.17 24.43
N GLY A 103 -3.43 21.84 25.25
CA GLY A 103 -2.02 21.45 25.45
C GLY A 103 -1.83 20.06 26.08
N THR A 104 -2.80 19.60 26.88
CA THR A 104 -2.79 18.23 27.43
C THR A 104 -3.19 17.21 26.38
N LEU A 105 -4.22 17.50 25.58
CA LEU A 105 -4.69 16.66 24.49
C LEU A 105 -3.65 16.56 23.36
N TYR A 106 -2.91 17.63 23.10
CA TYR A 106 -1.80 17.66 22.15
C TYR A 106 -0.69 16.67 22.54
N ARG A 107 -0.25 16.70 23.80
CA ARG A 107 0.74 15.73 24.31
C ARG A 107 0.23 14.29 24.29
N TRP A 108 -1.07 14.11 24.53
CA TRP A 108 -1.68 12.79 24.46
C TRP A 108 -1.65 12.26 23.02
N ILE A 109 -2.08 13.06 22.04
CA ILE A 109 -2.15 12.59 20.66
C ILE A 109 -0.78 12.32 20.05
N ASP A 110 0.26 13.06 20.45
CA ASP A 110 1.65 12.85 20.01
C ASP A 110 2.18 11.44 20.26
N SER A 111 1.71 10.78 21.33
CA SER A 111 2.10 9.40 21.66
C SER A 111 1.09 8.32 21.25
N ASN A 112 -0.09 8.71 20.74
CA ASN A 112 -1.20 7.79 20.49
C ASN A 112 -1.76 7.87 19.06
N LEU A 113 -1.25 8.78 18.23
CA LEU A 113 -1.64 8.91 16.82
C LEU A 113 -0.92 7.88 15.97
N ASP A 114 -1.68 7.11 15.19
CA ASP A 114 -1.16 6.09 14.28
C ASP A 114 -2.02 6.00 13.01
N TYR A 115 -1.67 5.07 12.11
CA TYR A 115 -2.42 4.88 10.87
C TYR A 115 -3.80 4.23 11.06
N TYR A 116 -4.09 3.63 12.22
CA TYR A 116 -5.41 3.08 12.52
C TYR A 116 -6.43 4.16 12.88
N ASN A 117 -5.98 5.23 13.55
CA ASN A 117 -6.89 6.24 14.10
C ASN A 117 -6.82 7.61 13.42
N VAL A 118 -5.74 7.93 12.69
CA VAL A 118 -5.51 9.28 12.15
C VAL A 118 -6.66 9.81 11.28
N LEU A 119 -7.19 9.00 10.36
CA LEU A 119 -8.29 9.44 9.49
C LEU A 119 -9.59 9.67 10.26
N SER A 120 -9.90 8.80 11.22
CA SER A 120 -11.10 8.96 12.06
C SER A 120 -11.01 10.24 12.90
N PHE A 121 -9.86 10.50 13.52
CA PHE A 121 -9.62 11.71 14.30
C PHE A 121 -9.64 12.96 13.43
N TYR A 122 -9.03 12.90 12.24
CA TYR A 122 -9.09 13.98 11.25
C TYR A 122 -10.54 14.35 10.92
N GLN A 123 -11.36 13.35 10.57
CA GLN A 123 -12.76 13.55 10.19
C GLN A 123 -13.57 14.19 11.31
N GLN A 124 -13.45 13.65 12.53
CA GLN A 124 -14.22 14.12 13.69
C GLN A 124 -13.84 15.54 14.13
N LEU A 125 -12.62 16.00 13.84
CA LEU A 125 -12.14 17.32 14.22
C LEU A 125 -12.15 18.33 13.08
N LEU A 126 -12.49 17.91 11.85
CA LEU A 126 -12.53 18.76 10.66
C LEU A 126 -13.36 20.05 10.84
N PRO A 127 -14.53 20.05 11.49
CA PRO A 127 -15.29 21.28 11.72
C PRO A 127 -14.57 22.35 12.55
N PHE A 128 -13.48 21.97 13.24
CA PHE A 128 -12.69 22.85 14.10
C PHE A 128 -11.28 23.11 13.57
N LYS A 129 -10.99 22.76 12.30
CA LYS A 129 -9.65 22.82 11.70
C LYS A 129 -8.93 24.15 11.91
N GLU A 130 -9.60 25.28 11.67
CA GLU A 130 -9.03 26.62 11.84
C GLU A 130 -8.57 26.94 13.26
N LYS A 131 -9.14 26.25 14.27
CA LYS A 131 -8.78 26.43 15.68
C LYS A 131 -7.79 25.38 16.18
N LEU A 132 -7.48 24.39 15.34
CA LEU A 132 -6.71 23.19 15.69
C LEU A 132 -5.56 22.96 14.70
N GLU A 133 -4.96 24.02 14.15
CA GLU A 133 -3.93 23.94 13.10
C GLU A 133 -2.79 22.96 13.44
N GLU A 134 -2.29 22.98 14.67
CA GLU A 134 -1.22 22.08 15.13
C GLU A 134 -1.64 20.60 15.14
N PHE A 135 -2.90 20.28 15.46
CA PHE A 135 -3.41 18.91 15.38
C PHE A 135 -3.48 18.45 13.91
N PHE A 136 -3.97 19.31 13.02
CA PHE A 136 -4.06 18.99 11.60
C PHE A 136 -2.68 18.81 10.96
N LYS A 137 -1.68 19.58 11.38
CA LYS A 137 -0.28 19.37 10.97
C LYS A 137 0.23 18.00 11.40
N MET A 138 -0.07 17.56 12.62
CA MET A 138 0.27 16.20 13.08
C MET A 138 -0.45 15.13 12.27
N PHE A 139 -1.75 15.29 12.02
CA PHE A 139 -2.50 14.34 11.21
C PHE A 139 -1.93 14.24 9.79
N THR A 140 -1.64 15.36 9.14
CA THR A 140 -1.01 15.38 7.81
C THR A 140 0.35 14.68 7.83
N ASN A 141 1.19 14.92 8.84
CA ASN A 141 2.48 14.25 8.96
C ASN A 141 2.33 12.73 9.09
N THR A 142 1.43 12.26 9.96
CA THR A 142 1.16 10.82 10.13
C THR A 142 0.54 10.21 8.88
N ILE A 143 -0.37 10.92 8.20
CA ILE A 143 -0.95 10.45 6.93
C ILE A 143 0.14 10.27 5.87
N ILE A 144 1.08 11.21 5.75
CA ILE A 144 2.20 11.10 4.81
C ILE A 144 3.11 9.92 5.17
N GLU A 145 3.48 9.81 6.45
CA GLU A 145 4.39 8.76 6.93
C GLU A 145 3.85 7.35 6.66
N TYR A 146 2.55 7.15 6.91
CA TYR A 146 1.88 5.85 6.79
C TYR A 146 0.97 5.74 5.57
N PHE A 147 1.16 6.57 4.54
CA PHE A 147 0.21 6.68 3.42
C PHE A 147 -0.07 5.34 2.72
N GLU A 148 0.94 4.47 2.54
CA GLU A 148 0.76 3.14 1.93
C GLU A 148 -0.02 2.15 2.81
N ASN A 149 -0.10 2.41 4.12
CA ASN A 149 -0.81 1.57 5.08
C ASN A 149 -2.27 2.00 5.29
N LEU A 150 -2.65 3.17 4.78
CA LEU A 150 -4.00 3.69 4.89
C LEU A 150 -4.92 3.09 3.83
N ASP A 151 -6.19 2.97 4.18
CA ASP A 151 -7.25 2.63 3.21
C ASP A 151 -7.50 3.84 2.29
N PHE A 152 -7.21 3.68 1.00
CA PHE A 152 -7.40 4.74 0.01
C PHE A 152 -8.88 5.10 -0.21
N ASP A 153 -9.83 4.20 0.00
CA ASP A 153 -11.26 4.53 -0.03
C ASP A 153 -11.63 5.41 1.19
N ALA A 154 -11.02 5.16 2.36
CA ALA A 154 -11.18 6.00 3.54
C ALA A 154 -10.53 7.38 3.35
N ILE A 155 -9.33 7.45 2.74
CA ILE A 155 -8.69 8.74 2.38
C ILE A 155 -9.61 9.55 1.46
N ALA A 156 -10.13 8.91 0.40
CA ALA A 156 -10.98 9.54 -0.59
C ALA A 156 -12.27 10.12 -0.02
N THR A 157 -12.82 9.49 1.01
CA THR A 157 -14.07 9.94 1.65
C THR A 157 -13.85 10.90 2.82
N THR A 158 -12.65 10.90 3.41
CA THR A 158 -12.34 11.68 4.62
C THR A 158 -11.69 13.03 4.32
N LEU A 159 -10.74 13.07 3.38
CA LEU A 159 -9.92 14.26 3.17
C LEU A 159 -10.58 15.24 2.20
N PRO A 160 -10.74 16.53 2.57
CA PRO A 160 -11.06 17.58 1.61
C PRO A 160 -10.02 17.67 0.49
N PHE A 161 -10.45 18.11 -0.69
CA PHE A 161 -9.59 18.16 -1.88
C PHE A 161 -8.26 18.89 -1.63
N ASN A 162 -8.30 20.07 -1.01
CA ASN A 162 -7.09 20.86 -0.76
C ASN A 162 -6.09 20.11 0.12
N ASP A 163 -6.57 19.34 1.11
CA ASP A 163 -5.70 18.59 2.02
C ASP A 163 -5.08 17.38 1.32
N PHE A 164 -5.89 16.65 0.55
CA PHE A 164 -5.39 15.56 -0.28
C PHE A 164 -4.38 16.05 -1.33
N ALA A 165 -4.67 17.16 -2.02
CA ALA A 165 -3.78 17.78 -3.00
C ALA A 165 -2.46 18.24 -2.37
N ASN A 166 -2.50 18.81 -1.17
CA ASN A 166 -1.31 19.21 -0.42
C ASN A 166 -0.46 17.99 -0.04
N ILE A 167 -1.09 16.89 0.42
CA ILE A 167 -0.39 15.63 0.71
C ILE A 167 0.29 15.07 -0.55
N LEU A 168 -0.40 15.04 -1.69
CA LEU A 168 0.16 14.52 -2.95
C LEU A 168 1.36 15.32 -3.48
N SER A 169 1.44 16.60 -3.12
CA SER A 169 2.53 17.51 -3.49
C SER A 169 3.65 17.56 -2.46
N ASP A 170 3.49 16.92 -1.29
CA ASP A 170 4.54 16.88 -0.28
C ASP A 170 5.70 16.01 -0.76
N GLU A 171 6.90 16.57 -0.80
CA GLU A 171 8.11 15.86 -1.26
C GLU A 171 8.40 14.61 -0.42
N ARG A 172 8.04 14.60 0.87
CA ARG A 172 8.22 13.45 1.75
C ARG A 172 7.41 12.25 1.27
N LEU A 173 6.25 12.50 0.64
CA LEU A 173 5.41 11.43 0.09
C LEU A 173 6.15 10.60 -0.96
N SER A 174 6.96 11.25 -1.81
CA SER A 174 7.76 10.56 -2.82
C SER A 174 8.79 9.59 -2.24
N ASN A 175 9.21 9.83 -0.99
CA ASN A 175 10.16 8.98 -0.27
C ASN A 175 9.49 7.81 0.44
N CYS A 176 8.20 7.87 0.79
CA CYS A 176 7.52 6.79 1.50
C CYS A 176 6.55 5.98 0.62
N VAL A 177 6.05 6.54 -0.48
CA VAL A 177 4.98 5.94 -1.29
C VAL A 177 5.49 5.48 -2.65
N SER A 178 5.06 4.28 -3.05
CA SER A 178 5.24 3.76 -4.40
C SER A 178 4.39 4.53 -5.42
N SER A 179 4.87 4.59 -6.66
CA SER A 179 4.08 5.13 -7.77
C SER A 179 2.72 4.44 -7.89
N TYR A 180 2.65 3.13 -7.60
CA TYR A 180 1.37 2.41 -7.52
C TYR A 180 0.43 3.01 -6.49
N GLY A 181 0.88 3.15 -5.23
CA GLY A 181 0.06 3.67 -4.14
C GLY A 181 -0.44 5.09 -4.43
N LYS A 182 0.43 5.93 -5.00
CA LYS A 182 0.06 7.29 -5.42
C LYS A 182 -1.00 7.28 -6.51
N SER A 183 -0.81 6.54 -7.61
CA SER A 183 -1.80 6.42 -8.68
C SER A 183 -3.13 5.84 -8.21
N LEU A 184 -3.10 4.79 -7.39
CA LEU A 184 -4.31 4.17 -6.86
C LEU A 184 -5.09 5.15 -5.96
N SER A 185 -4.39 5.88 -5.09
CA SER A 185 -5.04 6.88 -4.24
C SER A 185 -5.76 7.96 -5.04
N ILE A 186 -5.17 8.40 -6.16
CA ILE A 186 -5.77 9.39 -7.05
C ILE A 186 -7.00 8.83 -7.76
N ALA A 187 -6.89 7.62 -8.32
CA ALA A 187 -8.00 6.96 -8.98
C ALA A 187 -9.19 6.79 -8.02
N LYS A 188 -8.94 6.28 -6.81
CA LYS A 188 -9.96 6.16 -5.75
C LYS A 188 -10.57 7.51 -5.37
N TYR A 189 -9.74 8.55 -5.24
CA TYR A 189 -10.22 9.89 -4.92
C TYR A 189 -11.17 10.44 -5.99
N LEU A 190 -10.80 10.31 -7.26
CA LEU A 190 -11.64 10.74 -8.39
C LEU A 190 -12.96 9.96 -8.44
N THR A 191 -12.90 8.64 -8.29
CA THR A 191 -14.10 7.77 -8.32
C THR A 191 -15.05 8.04 -7.15
N LYS A 192 -14.58 8.42 -5.97
CA LYS A 192 -15.45 8.68 -4.81
C LYS A 192 -15.99 10.12 -4.76
N ASN A 193 -15.35 11.06 -5.46
CA ASN A 193 -15.69 12.48 -5.39
C ASN A 193 -16.18 13.00 -6.75
N HIS A 194 -17.37 12.56 -7.18
CA HIS A 194 -17.94 12.97 -8.47
C HIS A 194 -18.21 14.48 -8.60
N PHE A 195 -18.28 15.20 -7.48
CA PHE A 195 -18.55 16.64 -7.41
C PHE A 195 -17.30 17.53 -7.53
N LEU A 196 -16.12 16.95 -7.81
CA LEU A 196 -14.92 17.75 -8.04
C LEU A 196 -15.10 18.68 -9.24
N SER A 197 -14.58 19.91 -9.10
CA SER A 197 -14.57 20.87 -10.20
C SER A 197 -13.66 20.40 -11.34
N TYR A 198 -13.82 21.00 -12.51
CA TYR A 198 -12.97 20.74 -13.67
C TYR A 198 -11.48 20.89 -13.32
N ASP A 199 -11.08 22.00 -12.69
CA ASP A 199 -9.69 22.27 -12.31
C ASP A 199 -9.13 21.25 -11.31
N GLN A 200 -9.97 20.81 -10.36
CA GLN A 200 -9.58 19.81 -9.37
C GLN A 200 -9.32 18.45 -10.02
N LYS A 201 -10.19 18.03 -10.94
CA LYS A 201 -10.00 16.81 -11.74
C LYS A 201 -8.74 16.92 -12.59
N SER A 202 -8.55 18.05 -13.26
CA SER A 202 -7.39 18.28 -14.11
C SER A 202 -6.06 18.25 -13.35
N TYR A 203 -6.05 18.83 -12.14
CA TYR A 203 -4.89 18.76 -11.25
C TYR A 203 -4.53 17.32 -10.88
N LEU A 204 -5.50 16.52 -10.42
CA LEU A 204 -5.26 15.13 -10.03
C LEU A 204 -4.86 14.26 -11.23
N PHE A 205 -5.52 14.46 -12.38
CA PHE A 205 -5.20 13.77 -13.62
C PHE A 205 -3.73 13.99 -14.03
N LYS A 206 -3.25 15.24 -13.98
CA LYS A 206 -1.85 15.54 -14.29
C LYS A 206 -0.89 14.75 -13.40
N ILE A 207 -1.11 14.74 -12.08
CA ILE A 207 -0.28 13.97 -11.14
C ILE A 207 -0.35 12.46 -11.44
N TYR A 208 -1.53 11.95 -11.80
CA TYR A 208 -1.71 10.55 -12.15
C TYR A 208 -0.89 10.14 -13.38
N ILE A 209 -0.90 10.96 -14.45
CA ILE A 209 -0.07 10.74 -15.65
C ILE A 209 1.42 10.82 -15.31
N GLU A 210 1.83 11.82 -14.53
CA GLU A 210 3.23 12.02 -14.12
C GLU A 210 3.79 10.88 -13.26
N THR A 211 2.93 10.20 -12.51
CA THR A 211 3.30 9.05 -11.68
C THR A 211 3.75 7.85 -12.54
N ASP A 212 3.37 7.84 -13.82
CA ASP A 212 3.64 6.78 -14.80
C ASP A 212 3.28 5.39 -14.28
N TRP A 213 2.09 5.25 -13.70
CA TRP A 213 1.54 3.96 -13.27
C TRP A 213 0.04 3.88 -13.52
N LEU A 214 -0.36 3.16 -14.57
CA LEU A 214 -1.77 2.92 -14.89
C LEU A 214 -2.41 2.04 -13.83
N VAL A 215 -3.48 2.52 -13.21
CA VAL A 215 -4.32 1.82 -12.23
C VAL A 215 -5.78 2.19 -12.48
N ASN A 216 -6.67 1.21 -12.56
CA ASN A 216 -8.11 1.39 -12.75
C ASN A 216 -8.45 2.27 -13.96
N PHE A 217 -7.98 1.87 -15.15
CA PHE A 217 -8.13 2.70 -16.35
C PHE A 217 -9.59 2.97 -16.72
N SER A 218 -10.46 1.97 -16.58
CA SER A 218 -11.90 2.11 -16.82
C SER A 218 -12.51 3.19 -15.92
N ASP A 219 -12.28 3.11 -14.61
CA ASP A 219 -12.74 4.12 -13.64
C ASP A 219 -12.20 5.51 -14.01
N MET A 220 -10.92 5.61 -14.41
CA MET A 220 -10.33 6.88 -14.81
C MET A 220 -11.00 7.48 -16.05
N CYS A 221 -11.32 6.68 -17.07
CA CYS A 221 -12.02 7.15 -18.26
C CYS A 221 -13.39 7.77 -17.95
N GLU A 222 -14.07 7.30 -16.90
CA GLU A 222 -15.38 7.82 -16.48
C GLU A 222 -15.28 9.10 -15.64
N ASN A 223 -14.12 9.36 -15.02
CA ASN A 223 -13.99 10.42 -14.02
C ASN A 223 -13.12 11.60 -14.46
N VAL A 224 -12.35 11.50 -15.55
CA VAL A 224 -11.60 12.62 -16.15
C VAL A 224 -12.49 13.54 -17.00
N ASN A 225 -11.98 14.73 -17.33
CA ASN A 225 -12.67 15.63 -18.24
C ASN A 225 -12.56 15.11 -19.70
N GLU A 226 -13.57 15.38 -20.54
CA GLU A 226 -13.65 14.83 -21.91
C GLU A 226 -12.44 15.18 -22.78
N ASP A 227 -11.89 16.38 -22.61
CA ASP A 227 -10.72 16.88 -23.34
C ASP A 227 -9.40 16.21 -22.90
N GLN A 228 -9.39 15.56 -21.74
CA GLN A 228 -8.24 14.83 -21.19
C GLN A 228 -8.22 13.36 -21.62
N LEU A 229 -9.34 12.84 -22.13
CA LEU A 229 -9.46 11.45 -22.55
C LEU A 229 -8.43 11.04 -23.61
N PRO A 230 -8.09 11.84 -24.64
CA PRO A 230 -7.06 11.49 -25.60
C PRO A 230 -5.67 11.28 -24.95
N GLU A 231 -5.28 12.15 -24.01
CA GLU A 231 -4.02 12.02 -23.29
C GLU A 231 -4.00 10.77 -22.38
N LEU A 232 -5.12 10.50 -21.71
CA LEU A 232 -5.30 9.29 -20.90
C LEU A 232 -5.20 8.02 -21.76
N ILE A 233 -5.75 8.03 -22.98
CA ILE A 233 -5.66 6.90 -23.91
C ILE A 233 -4.22 6.67 -24.37
N GLU A 234 -3.48 7.71 -24.74
CA GLU A 234 -2.06 7.58 -25.10
C GLU A 234 -1.21 7.11 -23.92
N PHE A 235 -1.55 7.56 -22.71
CA PHE A 235 -0.94 7.03 -21.50
C PHE A 235 -1.22 5.54 -21.33
N ALA A 236 -2.47 5.10 -21.43
CA ALA A 236 -2.84 3.69 -21.29
C ALA A 236 -2.28 2.82 -22.41
N ALA A 237 -2.16 3.34 -23.63
CA ALA A 237 -1.51 2.64 -24.74
C ALA A 237 -0.09 2.21 -24.38
N ARG A 238 0.70 3.08 -23.73
CA ARG A 238 2.06 2.78 -23.23
C ARG A 238 2.11 1.74 -22.10
N HIS A 239 0.97 1.38 -21.52
CA HIS A 239 0.83 0.36 -20.49
C HIS A 239 -0.09 -0.80 -20.92
N PHE A 240 -0.46 -0.89 -22.20
CA PHE A 240 -1.45 -1.85 -22.70
C PHE A 240 -1.12 -3.30 -22.34
N SER A 241 0.17 -3.67 -22.35
CA SER A 241 0.61 -5.02 -21.97
C SER A 241 0.24 -5.40 -20.53
N LYS A 242 -0.03 -4.42 -19.67
CA LYS A 242 -0.35 -4.56 -18.23
C LYS A 242 -1.84 -4.58 -17.92
N MET A 243 -2.70 -4.26 -18.88
CA MET A 243 -4.15 -4.31 -18.69
C MET A 243 -4.63 -5.76 -18.72
N THR A 244 -5.68 -6.11 -17.97
CA THR A 244 -6.28 -7.45 -18.07
C THR A 244 -7.34 -7.53 -19.17
N ILE A 245 -7.89 -8.72 -19.41
CA ILE A 245 -9.03 -8.89 -20.33
C ILE A 245 -10.29 -8.27 -19.70
N GLU A 246 -10.44 -8.41 -18.40
CA GLU A 246 -11.52 -7.86 -17.59
C GLU A 246 -11.53 -6.33 -17.68
N GLU A 247 -10.39 -5.66 -17.42
CA GLU A 247 -10.29 -4.21 -17.51
C GLU A 247 -10.59 -3.70 -18.94
N LEU A 248 -10.11 -4.40 -19.97
CA LEU A 248 -10.43 -4.06 -21.36
C LEU A 248 -11.92 -4.29 -21.66
N ASN A 249 -12.57 -5.28 -21.04
CA ASN A 249 -13.99 -5.55 -21.19
C ASN A 249 -14.89 -4.46 -20.63
N ASP A 250 -14.46 -3.79 -19.58
CA ASP A 250 -15.20 -2.69 -18.96
C ASP A 250 -15.16 -1.38 -19.78
N LEU A 251 -14.24 -1.27 -20.75
CA LEU A 251 -14.17 -0.10 -21.61
C LEU A 251 -15.28 -0.05 -22.65
N ASN A 252 -15.77 1.17 -22.93
CA ASN A 252 -16.69 1.41 -24.03
C ASN A 252 -16.02 1.25 -25.42
N ASP A 253 -16.83 0.96 -26.45
CA ASP A 253 -16.35 0.69 -27.81
C ASP A 253 -15.47 1.80 -28.39
N LYS A 254 -15.78 3.08 -28.10
CA LYS A 254 -15.01 4.24 -28.60
C LYS A 254 -13.61 4.27 -27.98
N THR A 255 -13.52 4.03 -26.67
CA THR A 255 -12.25 4.06 -25.93
C THR A 255 -11.35 2.93 -26.37
N ILE A 256 -11.91 1.73 -26.58
CA ILE A 256 -11.15 0.57 -27.09
C ILE A 256 -10.65 0.84 -28.50
N ASP A 257 -11.48 1.37 -29.40
CA ASP A 257 -11.06 1.67 -30.76
C ASP A 257 -9.90 2.67 -30.76
N GLN A 258 -9.97 3.73 -29.95
CA GLN A 258 -8.91 4.73 -29.82
C GLN A 258 -7.63 4.15 -29.19
N LEU A 259 -7.76 3.37 -28.11
CA LEU A 259 -6.63 2.69 -27.47
C LEU A 259 -5.92 1.77 -28.45
N LEU A 260 -6.69 0.91 -29.12
CA LEU A 260 -6.18 0.02 -30.16
C LEU A 260 -5.78 0.77 -31.43
N ALA A 261 -6.05 2.07 -31.61
CA ALA A 261 -5.54 2.86 -32.73
C ALA A 261 -4.21 3.56 -32.43
N SER A 262 -3.82 3.66 -31.15
CA SER A 262 -2.63 4.40 -30.71
C SER A 262 -1.31 3.86 -31.29
N GLN A 263 -0.44 4.74 -31.78
CA GLN A 263 0.87 4.34 -32.30
C GLN A 263 1.81 3.82 -31.21
N ASN A 264 1.53 4.13 -29.94
CA ASN A 264 2.37 3.79 -28.79
C ASN A 264 1.86 2.55 -28.03
N LEU A 265 1.08 1.69 -28.69
CA LEU A 265 0.51 0.50 -28.08
C LEU A 265 1.61 -0.45 -27.58
N ASP A 266 1.77 -0.53 -26.26
CA ASP A 266 2.77 -1.34 -25.59
C ASP A 266 2.41 -2.82 -25.69
N ALA A 267 3.23 -3.57 -26.40
CA ALA A 267 3.13 -5.01 -26.48
C ALA A 267 4.50 -5.63 -26.69
N ARG A 268 4.63 -6.86 -26.17
CA ARG A 268 5.85 -7.65 -26.29
C ARG A 268 6.04 -8.24 -27.67
N SER A 269 4.94 -8.59 -28.33
CA SER A 269 4.92 -9.12 -29.68
C SER A 269 3.53 -8.92 -30.30
N GLU A 270 3.46 -8.97 -31.62
CA GLU A 270 2.20 -9.00 -32.36
C GLU A 270 1.34 -10.21 -31.96
N LYS A 271 2.00 -11.37 -31.76
CA LYS A 271 1.35 -12.58 -31.25
C LYS A 271 0.63 -12.34 -29.92
N HIS A 272 1.26 -11.64 -28.98
CA HIS A 272 0.64 -11.31 -27.68
C HIS A 272 -0.62 -10.44 -27.84
N ILE A 273 -0.61 -9.46 -28.76
CA ILE A 273 -1.82 -8.65 -29.05
C ILE A 273 -2.92 -9.52 -29.63
N ASN A 274 -2.59 -10.36 -30.62
CA ASN A 274 -3.56 -11.23 -31.27
C ASN A 274 -4.15 -12.24 -30.28
N GLU A 275 -3.35 -12.82 -29.40
CA GLU A 275 -3.83 -13.68 -28.30
C GLU A 275 -4.79 -12.92 -27.38
N LYS A 276 -4.42 -11.71 -26.96
CA LYS A 276 -5.26 -10.88 -26.08
C LYS A 276 -6.59 -10.48 -26.74
N ILE A 277 -6.56 -10.17 -28.03
CA ILE A 277 -7.76 -9.80 -28.79
C ILE A 277 -8.63 -11.02 -29.09
N ASN A 278 -8.05 -12.18 -29.37
CA ASN A 278 -8.79 -13.44 -29.47
C ASN A 278 -9.47 -13.79 -28.14
N LEU A 279 -8.80 -13.59 -27.00
CA LEU A 279 -9.40 -13.75 -25.68
C LEU A 279 -10.57 -12.79 -25.47
N LEU A 280 -10.42 -11.52 -25.85
CA LEU A 280 -11.51 -10.55 -25.82
C LEU A 280 -12.70 -10.99 -26.68
N LEU A 281 -12.46 -11.39 -27.94
CA LEU A 281 -13.50 -11.88 -28.87
C LEU A 281 -14.20 -13.14 -28.36
N SER A 282 -13.51 -13.98 -27.59
CA SER A 282 -14.08 -15.20 -27.00
C SER A 282 -14.89 -14.95 -25.73
N SER A 283 -14.78 -13.75 -25.15
CA SER A 283 -15.50 -13.40 -23.92
C SER A 283 -16.97 -13.08 -24.20
N SER A 284 -17.87 -13.47 -23.29
CA SER A 284 -19.32 -13.43 -23.49
C SER A 284 -19.94 -12.03 -23.61
N SER A 285 -19.16 -10.96 -23.40
CA SER A 285 -19.62 -9.57 -23.41
C SER A 285 -19.45 -8.86 -24.76
N THR A 286 -18.80 -9.46 -25.76
CA THR A 286 -18.55 -8.77 -27.03
C THR A 286 -19.77 -8.76 -27.95
N ASN A 287 -20.26 -7.56 -28.28
CA ASN A 287 -21.29 -7.36 -29.31
C ASN A 287 -20.66 -7.38 -30.73
N LYS A 288 -21.51 -7.40 -31.78
CA LYS A 288 -21.07 -7.41 -33.19
C LYS A 288 -20.20 -6.20 -33.55
N ARG A 289 -20.51 -5.01 -33.04
CA ARG A 289 -19.77 -3.77 -33.31
C ARG A 289 -18.36 -3.84 -32.72
N ARG A 290 -18.24 -4.24 -31.46
CA ARG A 290 -16.96 -4.44 -30.77
C ARG A 290 -16.10 -5.48 -31.46
N SER A 291 -16.71 -6.59 -31.91
CA SER A 291 -16.01 -7.60 -32.70
C SER A 291 -15.44 -7.00 -33.99
N GLN A 292 -16.21 -6.18 -34.71
CA GLN A 292 -15.73 -5.51 -35.93
C GLN A 292 -14.55 -4.57 -35.65
N ILE A 293 -14.61 -3.80 -34.56
CA ILE A 293 -13.51 -2.91 -34.14
C ILE A 293 -12.24 -3.74 -33.90
N LEU A 294 -12.35 -4.82 -33.12
CA LEU A 294 -11.23 -5.68 -32.78
C LEU A 294 -10.59 -6.33 -34.03
N TRP A 295 -11.41 -6.83 -34.96
CA TRP A 295 -10.94 -7.40 -36.24
C TRP A 295 -10.24 -6.37 -37.12
N ASN A 296 -10.83 -5.17 -37.27
CA ASN A 296 -10.24 -4.12 -38.10
C ASN A 296 -8.87 -3.64 -37.59
N ARG A 297 -8.62 -3.75 -36.28
CA ARG A 297 -7.36 -3.31 -35.64
C ARG A 297 -6.28 -4.39 -35.57
N THR A 298 -6.63 -5.66 -35.78
CA THR A 298 -5.71 -6.81 -35.75
C THR A 298 -5.39 -7.39 -37.12
N GLY A 299 -6.09 -6.96 -38.17
CA GLY A 299 -6.33 -7.80 -39.34
C GLY A 299 -5.93 -7.25 -40.71
N ASP A 300 -4.90 -6.42 -40.84
CA ASP A 300 -4.27 -6.22 -42.16
C ASP A 300 -2.92 -6.92 -42.24
N PRO A 301 -2.86 -8.20 -42.64
CA PRO A 301 -1.59 -8.90 -42.84
C PRO A 301 -0.72 -8.26 -43.93
N ASN A 302 -1.27 -7.36 -44.76
CA ASN A 302 -0.50 -6.61 -45.74
C ASN A 302 0.12 -5.32 -45.17
N ASN A 303 -0.26 -4.92 -43.95
CA ASN A 303 0.25 -3.74 -43.28
C ASN A 303 0.51 -4.03 -41.79
N PRO A 304 1.56 -4.82 -41.48
CA PRO A 304 1.90 -5.16 -40.11
C PRO A 304 2.22 -3.87 -39.33
N ARG A 305 1.55 -3.72 -38.20
CA ARG A 305 1.68 -2.53 -37.37
C ARG A 305 2.95 -2.61 -36.53
N SER A 306 3.69 -1.50 -36.45
CA SER A 306 4.78 -1.37 -35.47
C SER A 306 4.20 -1.18 -34.07
N PHE A 307 4.61 -2.02 -33.13
CA PHE A 307 4.24 -1.88 -31.73
C PHE A 307 5.40 -1.28 -30.92
N TYR A 308 5.04 -0.55 -29.88
CA TYR A 308 6.01 -0.08 -28.90
C TYR A 308 6.30 -1.24 -27.94
N ASN A 309 7.56 -1.56 -27.72
CA ASN A 309 7.95 -2.49 -26.67
C ASN A 309 8.67 -1.70 -25.59
N ARG A 310 8.03 -1.51 -24.43
CA ARG A 310 8.61 -0.77 -23.32
C ARG A 310 9.92 -1.45 -22.87
N LYS A 311 11.06 -0.80 -23.13
CA LYS A 311 12.35 -1.24 -22.60
C LYS A 311 12.36 -1.15 -21.07
N ILE A 312 12.50 -2.29 -20.42
CA ILE A 312 12.61 -2.38 -18.97
C ILE A 312 14.06 -2.07 -18.57
N THR A 313 14.22 -1.21 -17.58
CA THR A 313 15.49 -0.73 -17.03
C THR A 313 15.39 -0.74 -15.51
N PRO A 314 16.50 -0.73 -14.75
CA PRO A 314 16.45 -0.65 -13.29
C PRO A 314 15.61 0.52 -12.75
N LYS A 315 15.57 1.65 -13.49
CA LYS A 315 14.82 2.86 -13.10
C LYS A 315 13.31 2.76 -13.30
N ASN A 316 12.83 1.88 -14.17
CA ASN A 316 11.40 1.75 -14.49
C ASN A 316 10.84 0.33 -14.22
N LEU A 317 11.69 -0.58 -13.72
CA LEU A 317 11.33 -1.93 -13.35
C LEU A 317 10.34 -1.93 -12.18
N ARG A 318 9.11 -2.38 -12.44
CA ARG A 318 8.06 -2.50 -11.41
C ARG A 318 8.12 -3.88 -10.77
N CYS A 319 8.43 -3.91 -9.47
CA CYS A 319 8.58 -5.12 -8.69
C CYS A 319 7.51 -5.21 -7.60
N LEU A 320 6.79 -6.32 -7.56
CA LEU A 320 5.95 -6.69 -6.43
C LEU A 320 6.72 -7.62 -5.50
N VAL A 321 6.81 -7.29 -4.22
CA VAL A 321 7.26 -8.20 -3.17
C VAL A 321 6.03 -8.82 -2.54
N LEU A 322 5.75 -10.06 -2.92
CA LEU A 322 4.62 -10.85 -2.44
C LEU A 322 5.11 -11.87 -1.41
N GLY A 323 4.73 -11.71 -0.15
CA GLY A 323 5.14 -12.67 0.88
C GLY A 323 4.11 -12.89 1.97
N SER A 324 4.23 -14.01 2.68
CA SER A 324 3.45 -14.31 3.89
C SER A 324 4.39 -14.36 5.08
N MET A 325 4.39 -13.22 5.79
CA MET A 325 5.36 -12.76 6.78
C MET A 325 4.79 -11.55 7.54
N MET A 326 5.47 -11.16 8.62
CA MET A 326 5.31 -9.82 9.21
C MET A 326 5.81 -8.73 8.24
N PHE A 327 5.28 -7.51 8.35
CA PHE A 327 5.54 -6.42 7.41
C PHE A 327 7.01 -5.95 7.41
N GLU A 328 7.68 -6.03 8.55
CA GLU A 328 9.09 -5.69 8.74
C GLU A 328 9.99 -6.55 7.85
N ASN A 329 9.63 -7.82 7.65
CA ASN A 329 10.35 -8.72 6.75
C ASN A 329 10.13 -8.36 5.29
N LEU A 330 8.92 -7.96 4.89
CA LEU A 330 8.66 -7.45 3.54
C LEU A 330 9.47 -6.16 3.29
N SER A 331 9.50 -5.27 4.27
CA SER A 331 10.27 -4.03 4.24
C SER A 331 11.78 -4.28 4.08
N ASP A 332 12.32 -5.29 4.75
CA ASP A 332 13.72 -5.70 4.59
C ASP A 332 14.07 -6.16 3.15
N ILE A 333 13.16 -6.88 2.50
CA ILE A 333 13.31 -7.24 1.10
C ILE A 333 13.26 -6.00 0.20
N LYS A 334 12.35 -5.06 0.45
CA LYS A 334 12.30 -3.78 -0.28
C LYS A 334 13.60 -2.99 -0.10
N HIS A 335 14.13 -2.86 1.12
CA HIS A 335 15.41 -2.20 1.35
C HIS A 335 16.55 -2.89 0.60
N THR A 336 16.59 -4.22 0.62
CA THR A 336 17.59 -5.01 -0.13
C THR A 336 17.53 -4.75 -1.64
N LEU A 337 16.32 -4.71 -2.22
CA LEU A 337 16.11 -4.38 -3.63
C LEU A 337 16.57 -2.95 -3.96
N VAL A 338 16.22 -1.99 -3.11
CA VAL A 338 16.52 -0.56 -3.29
C VAL A 338 18.01 -0.29 -3.17
N ASP A 339 18.67 -0.82 -2.13
CA ASP A 339 20.12 -0.70 -1.94
C ASP A 339 20.91 -1.33 -3.10
N SER A 340 20.30 -2.28 -3.81
CA SER A 340 20.85 -2.92 -4.99
C SER A 340 20.44 -2.24 -6.32
N GLY A 341 19.92 -1.02 -6.24
CA GLY A 341 19.70 -0.12 -7.38
C GLY A 341 18.34 -0.21 -8.06
N LEU A 342 17.32 -0.81 -7.42
CA LEU A 342 15.94 -0.60 -7.86
C LEU A 342 15.42 0.73 -7.31
N ASP A 343 14.62 1.43 -8.12
CA ASP A 343 13.96 2.64 -7.65
C ASP A 343 12.89 2.28 -6.60
N LYS A 344 12.97 2.89 -5.41
CA LYS A 344 12.07 2.65 -4.27
C LYS A 344 10.60 2.84 -4.66
N LYS A 345 10.29 3.80 -5.52
CA LYS A 345 8.91 4.06 -5.94
C LYS A 345 8.31 2.94 -6.78
N ASN A 346 9.14 2.05 -7.32
CA ASN A 346 8.70 0.94 -8.15
C ASN A 346 8.64 -0.40 -7.42
N VAL A 347 8.91 -0.43 -6.11
CA VAL A 347 8.83 -1.63 -5.28
C VAL A 347 7.61 -1.55 -4.38
N VAL A 348 6.62 -2.41 -4.64
CA VAL A 348 5.38 -2.51 -3.87
C VAL A 348 5.44 -3.73 -2.97
N LEU A 349 4.95 -3.59 -1.73
CA LEU A 349 4.86 -4.68 -0.76
C LEU A 349 3.43 -5.21 -0.71
N TYR A 350 3.28 -6.52 -0.61
CA TYR A 350 1.96 -7.13 -0.43
C TYR A 350 2.04 -8.30 0.55
N ASN A 351 1.32 -8.18 1.67
CA ASN A 351 1.23 -9.24 2.66
C ASN A 351 0.13 -10.24 2.30
N ALA A 352 0.56 -11.36 1.72
CA ALA A 352 -0.29 -12.46 1.30
C ALA A 352 -0.72 -13.40 2.45
N ASP A 353 -0.30 -13.13 3.69
CA ASP A 353 -0.84 -13.76 4.90
C ASP A 353 -2.23 -13.20 5.25
N MET A 354 -2.46 -11.92 4.95
CA MET A 354 -3.72 -11.25 5.30
C MET A 354 -4.69 -11.16 4.11
N LEU A 355 -4.16 -10.98 2.90
CA LEU A 355 -4.96 -10.66 1.72
C LEU A 355 -4.54 -11.51 0.52
N THR A 356 -5.38 -11.56 -0.51
CA THR A 356 -5.11 -12.30 -1.76
C THR A 356 -5.13 -11.33 -2.94
N PRO A 357 -3.98 -11.07 -3.61
CA PRO A 357 -3.88 -10.05 -4.66
C PRO A 357 -4.75 -10.42 -5.86
N SER A 358 -5.52 -9.49 -6.42
CA SER A 358 -6.31 -9.73 -7.64
C SER A 358 -5.40 -9.95 -8.85
N LEU A 359 -5.95 -10.50 -9.94
CA LEU A 359 -5.15 -10.74 -11.15
C LEU A 359 -4.73 -9.42 -11.81
N GLU A 360 -5.65 -8.45 -11.81
CA GLU A 360 -5.46 -7.08 -12.30
C GLU A 360 -4.28 -6.42 -11.59
N PHE A 361 -4.23 -6.53 -10.27
CA PHE A 361 -3.11 -6.02 -9.49
C PHE A 361 -1.77 -6.66 -9.89
N LEU A 362 -1.72 -7.98 -10.05
CA LEU A 362 -0.47 -8.66 -10.45
C LEU A 362 0.04 -8.21 -11.82
N PHE A 363 -0.85 -7.95 -12.78
CA PHE A 363 -0.48 -7.59 -14.15
C PHE A 363 0.19 -6.21 -14.27
N LEU A 364 0.07 -5.36 -13.24
CA LEU A 364 0.73 -4.05 -13.17
C LEU A 364 2.26 -4.14 -13.05
N PHE A 365 2.78 -5.30 -12.65
CA PHE A 365 4.18 -5.52 -12.35
C PHE A 365 4.91 -6.21 -13.49
N ASP A 366 6.16 -5.80 -13.69
CA ASP A 366 7.06 -6.42 -14.66
C ASP A 366 7.65 -7.73 -14.08
N VAL A 367 7.81 -7.77 -12.75
CA VAL A 367 8.32 -8.91 -11.98
C VAL A 367 7.63 -9.04 -10.62
N ILE A 368 7.40 -10.28 -10.20
CA ILE A 368 6.93 -10.60 -8.85
C ILE A 368 8.01 -11.40 -8.11
N PHE A 369 8.51 -10.85 -7.01
CA PHE A 369 9.34 -11.57 -6.05
C PHE A 369 8.45 -12.23 -5.00
N VAL A 370 8.55 -13.55 -4.86
CA VAL A 370 7.72 -14.36 -3.98
C VAL A 370 8.57 -15.09 -2.95
N PHE A 371 8.21 -14.96 -1.67
CA PHE A 371 8.83 -15.73 -0.60
C PHE A 371 7.85 -15.97 0.55
N THR A 372 8.01 -17.07 1.29
CA THR A 372 7.13 -17.38 2.41
C THR A 372 7.90 -17.93 3.61
N HIS A 373 7.40 -17.61 4.80
CA HIS A 373 7.69 -18.34 6.03
C HIS A 373 6.40 -18.89 6.63
N TYR A 374 5.32 -18.10 6.57
CA TYR A 374 3.97 -18.52 6.90
C TYR A 374 3.18 -18.97 5.66
N GLN A 375 1.98 -19.50 5.88
CA GLN A 375 1.09 -19.93 4.80
C GLN A 375 0.42 -18.72 4.15
N PHE A 376 0.21 -18.73 2.83
CA PHE A 376 -0.67 -17.73 2.21
C PHE A 376 -2.13 -17.94 2.65
N GLN A 377 -2.86 -16.84 2.82
CA GLN A 377 -4.30 -16.82 3.13
C GLN A 377 -5.11 -17.71 2.17
N SER A 378 -4.80 -17.63 0.87
CA SER A 378 -5.39 -18.50 -0.16
C SER A 378 -4.33 -19.01 -1.13
N ARG A 379 -3.67 -20.12 -0.75
CA ARG A 379 -2.65 -20.79 -1.59
C ARG A 379 -3.15 -21.12 -2.99
N VAL A 380 -4.39 -21.61 -3.11
CA VAL A 380 -4.99 -22.03 -4.39
C VAL A 380 -5.18 -20.82 -5.31
N LEU A 381 -5.83 -19.76 -4.84
CA LEU A 381 -6.09 -18.57 -5.66
C LEU A 381 -4.80 -17.85 -6.04
N ILE A 382 -3.84 -17.72 -5.12
CA ILE A 382 -2.54 -17.13 -5.44
C ILE A 382 -1.82 -17.97 -6.49
N SER A 383 -1.87 -19.29 -6.37
CA SER A 383 -1.28 -20.20 -7.35
C SER A 383 -1.90 -20.03 -8.74
N GLU A 384 -3.22 -19.96 -8.81
CA GLU A 384 -3.95 -19.76 -10.06
C GLU A 384 -3.59 -18.40 -10.69
N ARG A 385 -3.60 -17.33 -9.90
CA ARG A 385 -3.33 -15.96 -10.37
C ARG A 385 -1.88 -15.80 -10.84
N LEU A 386 -0.90 -16.34 -10.11
CA LEU A 386 0.50 -16.36 -10.54
C LEU A 386 0.70 -17.21 -11.80
N THR A 387 -0.02 -18.34 -11.94
CA THR A 387 0.00 -19.15 -13.17
C THR A 387 -0.52 -18.35 -14.36
N LYS A 388 -1.63 -17.62 -14.20
CA LYS A 388 -2.18 -16.73 -15.23
C LYS A 388 -1.23 -15.57 -15.54
N TYR A 389 -0.61 -14.96 -14.53
CA TYR A 389 0.41 -13.93 -14.73
C TYR A 389 1.59 -14.44 -15.57
N ILE A 390 2.10 -15.64 -15.28
CA ILE A 390 3.18 -16.23 -16.06
C ILE A 390 2.72 -16.58 -17.49
N LYS A 391 1.58 -17.25 -17.65
CA LYS A 391 1.15 -17.79 -18.96
C LYS A 391 0.55 -16.75 -19.90
N ILE A 392 -0.20 -15.78 -19.37
CA ILE A 392 -0.96 -14.81 -20.17
C ILE A 392 -0.17 -13.50 -20.27
N ARG A 393 0.30 -12.96 -19.14
CA ARG A 393 1.05 -11.70 -19.12
C ARG A 393 2.52 -11.88 -19.50
N GLY A 394 3.10 -13.04 -19.17
CA GLY A 394 4.50 -13.38 -19.37
C GLY A 394 5.47 -12.66 -18.42
N GLY A 395 5.01 -12.12 -17.30
CA GLY A 395 5.87 -11.36 -16.39
C GLY A 395 6.92 -12.25 -15.69
N GLY A 396 8.03 -11.64 -15.27
CA GLY A 396 9.10 -12.37 -14.56
C GLY A 396 8.65 -12.77 -13.16
N VAL A 397 9.14 -13.91 -12.66
CA VAL A 397 8.87 -14.32 -11.29
C VAL A 397 10.14 -14.83 -10.63
N VAL A 398 10.38 -14.41 -9.39
CA VAL A 398 11.51 -14.87 -8.59
C VAL A 398 10.99 -15.50 -7.32
N TYR A 399 11.33 -16.76 -7.07
CA TYR A 399 10.90 -17.52 -5.89
C TYR A 399 12.07 -17.77 -4.94
N ALA A 400 11.86 -17.54 -3.64
CA ALA A 400 12.83 -17.86 -2.60
C ALA A 400 12.27 -18.79 -1.52
N TYR A 401 13.10 -19.73 -1.04
CA TYR A 401 12.91 -20.70 0.07
C TYR A 401 11.51 -21.30 0.26
N GLY A 402 10.55 -20.52 0.75
CA GLY A 402 9.22 -20.97 1.15
C GLY A 402 8.46 -21.67 0.04
N PHE A 403 8.60 -21.21 -1.22
CA PHE A 403 8.01 -21.90 -2.38
C PHE A 403 8.63 -23.27 -2.67
N MET A 404 9.87 -23.48 -2.21
CA MET A 404 10.68 -24.68 -2.47
C MET A 404 10.39 -25.81 -1.48
N ARG A 405 9.59 -25.55 -0.44
CA ARG A 405 9.26 -26.53 0.61
C ARG A 405 8.07 -27.38 0.20
N LYS A 406 8.15 -28.69 0.44
CA LYS A 406 7.04 -29.65 0.21
C LYS A 406 6.14 -29.90 1.41
N ASP A 407 6.34 -29.14 2.48
CA ASP A 407 5.50 -29.17 3.69
C ASP A 407 4.37 -28.12 3.61
N GLU A 408 3.60 -27.96 4.69
CA GLU A 408 2.45 -27.05 4.76
C GLU A 408 2.80 -25.57 4.55
N TRP A 409 4.07 -25.19 4.74
CA TRP A 409 4.57 -23.84 4.56
C TRP A 409 5.01 -23.57 3.12
N GLY A 410 5.09 -24.63 2.30
CA GLY A 410 5.11 -24.54 0.85
C GLY A 410 3.87 -23.82 0.32
N CYS A 411 4.07 -22.88 -0.60
CA CYS A 411 2.97 -22.15 -1.23
C CYS A 411 2.88 -22.48 -2.71
N GLY A 412 1.67 -22.68 -3.23
CA GLY A 412 1.40 -22.97 -4.64
C GLY A 412 0.87 -24.38 -4.88
N GLU A 413 0.01 -24.52 -5.90
CA GLU A 413 -0.63 -25.74 -6.36
C GLU A 413 0.04 -26.27 -7.62
N LYS A 414 -0.33 -27.49 -8.04
CA LYS A 414 0.25 -28.20 -9.19
C LYS A 414 0.44 -27.31 -10.44
N PRO A 415 -0.54 -26.52 -10.92
CA PRO A 415 -0.36 -25.72 -12.14
C PRO A 415 0.82 -24.73 -12.09
N LEU A 416 1.15 -24.23 -10.89
CA LEU A 416 2.25 -23.31 -10.70
C LEU A 416 3.57 -24.04 -10.42
N ILE A 417 3.52 -25.11 -9.62
CA ILE A 417 4.67 -26.00 -9.38
C ILE A 417 5.21 -26.53 -10.70
N ASP A 418 4.30 -26.89 -11.62
CA ASP A 418 4.59 -27.39 -12.96
C ASP A 418 5.25 -26.32 -13.87
N LEU A 419 5.47 -25.09 -13.40
CA LEU A 419 6.26 -24.06 -14.11
C LEU A 419 7.62 -23.74 -13.46
N LEU A 420 7.81 -24.09 -12.18
CA LEU A 420 9.02 -23.71 -11.45
C LEU A 420 10.27 -24.43 -11.97
N PRO A 421 11.47 -23.88 -11.73
CA PRO A 421 12.72 -24.57 -12.07
C PRO A 421 13.07 -25.73 -11.13
N PHE A 422 12.41 -25.82 -9.97
CA PHE A 422 12.70 -26.81 -8.94
C PHE A 422 11.49 -27.70 -8.61
N GLU A 423 11.75 -28.98 -8.42
CA GLU A 423 10.86 -29.86 -7.66
C GLU A 423 11.02 -29.58 -6.17
N ARG A 424 9.90 -29.46 -5.45
CA ARG A 424 9.91 -29.11 -4.02
C ARG A 424 10.60 -30.19 -3.17
N GLY A 425 11.43 -29.71 -2.24
CA GLY A 425 12.19 -30.51 -1.29
C GLY A 425 11.64 -30.45 0.13
N LYS A 426 12.13 -31.33 1.02
CA LYS A 426 12.00 -31.07 2.46
C LYS A 426 12.95 -29.91 2.81
N ARG A 427 12.71 -29.24 3.94
CA ARG A 427 13.73 -28.38 4.54
C ARG A 427 14.99 -29.23 4.78
N HIS A 428 16.15 -28.74 4.32
CA HIS A 428 17.42 -29.42 4.54
C HIS A 428 17.84 -29.23 6.01
N ASN A 429 18.38 -30.30 6.61
CA ASN A 429 18.83 -30.30 8.01
C ASN A 429 20.30 -29.87 8.11
N ASP A 430 20.62 -28.67 7.65
CA ASP A 430 22.00 -28.15 7.76
C ASP A 430 22.34 -27.92 9.24
N HIS A 431 23.55 -28.30 9.65
CA HIS A 431 24.06 -27.88 10.95
C HIS A 431 24.28 -26.36 10.94
N VAL A 432 23.94 -25.70 12.05
CA VAL A 432 24.15 -24.25 12.19
C VAL A 432 25.64 -23.94 11.98
N HIS A 433 25.94 -22.92 11.17
CA HIS A 433 27.28 -22.47 10.81
C HIS A 433 28.03 -23.31 9.76
N THR A 434 27.35 -24.20 9.05
CA THR A 434 27.94 -24.87 7.87
C THR A 434 28.31 -23.84 6.80
N VAL A 435 29.56 -23.87 6.33
CA VAL A 435 30.03 -23.08 5.19
C VAL A 435 30.00 -23.98 3.97
N LEU A 436 29.23 -23.62 2.96
CA LEU A 436 29.07 -24.37 1.72
C LEU A 436 29.68 -23.58 0.57
N LYS A 437 30.52 -24.22 -0.24
CA LYS A 437 30.96 -23.63 -1.51
C LYS A 437 29.84 -23.62 -2.54
N ILE A 438 29.86 -22.62 -3.42
CA ILE A 438 28.96 -22.51 -4.56
C ILE A 438 29.72 -22.90 -5.82
N ILE A 439 29.16 -23.84 -6.58
CA ILE A 439 29.69 -24.32 -7.85
C ILE A 439 28.84 -23.72 -8.97
N THR A 440 29.47 -22.91 -9.83
CA THR A 440 28.81 -22.27 -10.98
C THR A 440 28.89 -23.16 -12.21
N ASN A 441 27.75 -23.44 -12.85
CA ASN A 441 27.67 -24.30 -14.04
C ASN A 441 27.63 -23.51 -15.35
N THR A 442 27.42 -22.20 -15.27
CA THR A 442 27.35 -21.30 -16.43
C THR A 442 28.16 -20.03 -16.17
N GLN A 443 28.53 -19.32 -17.24
CA GLN A 443 29.15 -17.98 -17.15
C GLN A 443 28.12 -16.88 -16.83
N CYS A 444 27.10 -17.19 -16.01
CA CYS A 444 26.06 -16.23 -15.65
C CYS A 444 26.52 -15.32 -14.51
N ASP A 445 26.50 -14.01 -14.74
CA ASP A 445 26.92 -12.97 -13.80
C ASP A 445 26.10 -12.89 -12.51
N LEU A 446 24.95 -13.59 -12.48
CA LEU A 446 24.03 -13.62 -11.35
C LEU A 446 24.71 -14.06 -10.03
N VAL A 447 25.65 -15.01 -10.09
CA VAL A 447 26.30 -15.62 -8.92
C VAL A 447 27.82 -15.46 -8.90
N LYS A 448 28.41 -14.70 -9.83
CA LYS A 448 29.88 -14.60 -10.01
C LYS A 448 30.65 -14.16 -8.76
N ASP A 449 30.01 -13.39 -7.88
CA ASP A 449 30.61 -12.84 -6.67
C ASP A 449 30.34 -13.70 -5.41
N ILE A 450 29.73 -14.88 -5.58
CA ILE A 450 29.30 -15.75 -4.47
C ILE A 450 30.03 -17.09 -4.58
N ASN A 451 31.20 -17.18 -3.92
CA ASN A 451 32.00 -18.42 -3.93
C ASN A 451 31.63 -19.38 -2.79
N GLN A 452 31.09 -18.84 -1.69
CA GLN A 452 30.68 -19.62 -0.53
C GLN A 452 29.57 -18.92 0.25
N ILE A 453 28.78 -19.69 0.98
CA ILE A 453 27.68 -19.22 1.81
C ILE A 453 27.78 -19.88 3.17
N LYS A 454 27.62 -19.11 4.25
CA LYS A 454 27.54 -19.62 5.62
C LYS A 454 26.08 -19.76 6.03
N ILE A 455 25.55 -20.98 6.05
CA ILE A 455 24.18 -21.26 6.48
C ILE A 455 24.04 -21.01 7.99
N SER A 456 22.98 -20.31 8.38
CA SER A 456 22.60 -20.06 9.77
C SER A 456 21.29 -20.78 10.11
N GLU A 457 20.94 -20.84 11.40
CA GLU A 457 19.66 -21.37 11.86
C GLU A 457 18.43 -20.67 11.23
N PHE A 458 18.61 -19.41 10.81
CA PHE A 458 17.58 -18.57 10.21
C PHE A 458 17.72 -18.44 8.69
N SER A 459 18.67 -19.15 8.07
CA SER A 459 18.91 -19.12 6.63
C SER A 459 18.85 -20.51 5.99
N PRO A 460 17.77 -21.28 6.20
CA PRO A 460 17.64 -22.63 5.66
C PRO A 460 17.56 -22.65 4.13
N ARG A 461 17.84 -23.84 3.58
CA ARG A 461 17.56 -24.24 2.19
C ARG A 461 16.69 -25.50 2.15
N ALA A 462 16.27 -25.93 0.96
CA ALA A 462 15.47 -27.13 0.75
C ALA A 462 16.21 -28.16 -0.12
N ASP A 463 15.90 -29.44 0.07
CA ASP A 463 16.34 -30.60 -0.72
C ASP A 463 15.63 -30.63 -2.09
N VAL A 464 15.79 -29.57 -2.87
CA VAL A 464 15.16 -29.44 -4.18
C VAL A 464 15.87 -30.29 -5.23
N LYS A 465 15.15 -30.63 -6.30
CA LYS A 465 15.74 -31.19 -7.51
C LYS A 465 15.54 -30.23 -8.66
N LEU A 466 16.52 -30.15 -9.54
CA LEU A 466 16.37 -29.44 -10.81
C LEU A 466 15.37 -30.21 -11.68
N ARG A 467 14.43 -29.49 -12.29
CA ARG A 467 13.55 -30.09 -13.29
C ARG A 467 14.24 -30.27 -14.63
N ALA A 468 13.78 -31.26 -15.40
CA ALA A 468 14.37 -31.64 -16.68
C ALA A 468 14.35 -30.50 -17.73
N ASP A 469 13.37 -29.60 -17.64
CA ASP A 469 13.16 -28.46 -18.54
C ASP A 469 13.76 -27.14 -18.01
N ALA A 470 14.46 -27.18 -16.87
CA ALA A 470 15.05 -26.01 -16.24
C ALA A 470 16.56 -25.91 -16.47
N HIS A 471 17.09 -24.69 -16.37
CA HIS A 471 18.49 -24.37 -16.56
C HIS A 471 19.16 -24.11 -15.21
N LEU A 472 20.18 -24.90 -14.87
CA LEU A 472 20.93 -24.73 -13.63
C LEU A 472 22.01 -23.65 -13.79
N ILE A 473 22.01 -22.65 -12.91
CA ILE A 473 23.05 -21.61 -12.87
C ILE A 473 24.14 -22.02 -11.88
N ALA A 474 23.75 -22.42 -10.67
CA ALA A 474 24.70 -22.83 -9.64
C ALA A 474 24.10 -23.86 -8.67
N SER A 475 24.97 -24.66 -8.07
CA SER A 475 24.66 -25.60 -6.99
C SER A 475 25.52 -25.34 -5.77
N TYR A 476 25.07 -25.85 -4.62
CA TYR A 476 25.93 -26.06 -3.47
C TYR A 476 26.94 -27.17 -3.79
N GLU A 477 28.04 -27.26 -3.04
CA GLU A 477 29.07 -28.29 -3.23
C GLU A 477 28.61 -29.73 -2.99
N ASP A 478 27.47 -29.90 -2.32
CA ASP A 478 26.79 -31.19 -2.14
C ASP A 478 25.81 -31.53 -3.28
N ASN A 479 25.87 -30.78 -4.38
CA ASN A 479 25.05 -30.91 -5.60
C ASN A 479 23.57 -30.53 -5.45
N ILE A 480 23.14 -29.99 -4.30
CA ILE A 480 21.79 -29.43 -4.19
C ILE A 480 21.72 -28.14 -5.03
N PRO A 481 20.71 -27.96 -5.90
CA PRO A 481 20.57 -26.73 -6.68
C PRO A 481 20.46 -25.49 -5.79
N PHE A 482 21.21 -24.45 -6.16
CA PHE A 482 21.22 -23.16 -5.47
C PHE A 482 20.41 -22.12 -6.24
N VAL A 483 20.72 -21.93 -7.53
CA VAL A 483 20.01 -21.01 -8.43
C VAL A 483 19.75 -21.68 -9.77
N ALA A 484 18.51 -21.59 -10.25
CA ALA A 484 18.11 -22.07 -11.56
C ALA A 484 16.98 -21.21 -12.13
N TYR A 485 16.69 -21.38 -13.42
CA TYR A 485 15.54 -20.72 -14.04
C TYR A 485 14.84 -21.60 -15.08
N SER A 486 13.58 -21.26 -15.34
CA SER A 486 12.78 -21.78 -16.46
C SER A 486 12.42 -20.63 -17.40
N ASP A 487 12.42 -20.89 -18.69
CA ASP A 487 11.98 -19.92 -19.70
C ASP A 487 10.45 -19.79 -19.68
N ILE A 488 9.95 -18.58 -19.88
CA ILE A 488 8.51 -18.33 -20.05
C ILE A 488 8.18 -18.38 -21.53
N HIS A 489 7.23 -19.23 -21.92
CA HIS A 489 6.83 -19.36 -23.32
C HIS A 489 6.35 -18.01 -23.90
N ASN A 490 6.83 -17.65 -25.09
CA ASN A 490 6.56 -16.38 -25.78
C ASN A 490 6.98 -15.11 -25.00
N SER A 491 7.94 -15.22 -24.09
CA SER A 491 8.47 -14.08 -23.35
C SER A 491 9.97 -14.19 -23.09
N ASP A 492 10.66 -13.05 -23.06
CA ASP A 492 12.07 -12.99 -22.63
C ASP A 492 12.26 -13.08 -21.10
N ALA A 493 11.15 -13.07 -20.36
CA ALA A 493 11.12 -13.18 -18.92
C ALA A 493 11.35 -14.61 -18.47
N LYS A 494 11.73 -14.78 -17.21
CA LYS A 494 12.12 -16.07 -16.62
C LYS A 494 11.45 -16.27 -15.28
N ILE A 495 11.30 -17.54 -14.92
CA ILE A 495 10.97 -17.97 -13.56
C ILE A 495 12.27 -18.36 -12.88
N VAL A 496 12.74 -17.57 -11.92
CA VAL A 496 14.02 -17.80 -11.22
C VAL A 496 13.75 -18.42 -9.86
N GLY A 497 14.42 -19.53 -9.56
CA GLY A 497 14.38 -20.17 -8.24
C GLY A 497 15.65 -19.89 -7.45
N LEU A 498 15.49 -19.40 -6.22
CA LEU A 498 16.56 -19.12 -5.26
C LEU A 498 16.39 -20.04 -4.04
N ASN A 499 17.26 -21.05 -3.91
CA ASN A 499 17.18 -22.02 -2.83
C ASN A 499 17.89 -21.53 -1.55
N TYR A 500 17.47 -20.36 -1.04
CA TYR A 500 17.90 -19.82 0.25
C TYR A 500 16.82 -18.87 0.81
N TYR A 501 16.83 -18.65 2.12
CA TYR A 501 15.92 -17.72 2.78
C TYR A 501 16.46 -16.28 2.76
N PRO A 502 15.72 -15.27 2.28
CA PRO A 502 16.29 -13.98 1.88
C PRO A 502 16.39 -12.90 2.97
N ILE A 503 15.99 -13.19 4.22
CA ILE A 503 15.95 -12.17 5.29
C ILE A 503 17.34 -11.82 5.81
N THR A 504 17.56 -10.52 6.01
CA THR A 504 18.84 -9.96 6.45
C THR A 504 18.92 -9.78 7.96
N SER A 505 20.12 -9.39 8.43
CA SER A 505 20.40 -9.09 9.82
C SER A 505 19.79 -7.78 10.31
N ARG A 506 19.11 -7.00 9.45
CA ARG A 506 18.36 -5.80 9.86
C ARG A 506 17.16 -6.14 10.75
N ILE A 507 16.51 -7.27 10.47
CA ILE A 507 15.30 -7.70 11.18
C ILE A 507 15.58 -8.82 12.17
N HIS A 508 16.56 -9.68 11.90
CA HIS A 508 16.86 -10.81 12.75
C HIS A 508 18.36 -11.05 12.88
N ARG A 509 18.90 -11.17 14.10
CA ARG A 509 20.36 -11.27 14.35
C ARG A 509 21.08 -12.40 13.61
N PHE A 510 20.36 -13.42 13.16
CA PHE A 510 20.90 -14.56 12.40
C PHE A 510 20.62 -14.50 10.88
N GLY A 511 19.97 -13.45 10.40
CA GLY A 511 19.80 -13.22 8.97
C GLY A 511 21.12 -12.83 8.28
N TRP A 512 21.07 -12.71 6.96
CA TRP A 512 22.24 -12.35 6.15
C TRP A 512 22.74 -10.94 6.45
N SER A 513 24.04 -10.74 6.61
CA SER A 513 24.57 -9.37 6.66
C SER A 513 24.27 -8.67 5.33
N PRO A 514 23.65 -7.46 5.33
CA PRO A 514 23.34 -6.71 4.12
C PRO A 514 24.53 -6.41 3.20
N ALA A 515 25.75 -6.45 3.74
CA ALA A 515 26.98 -6.21 3.00
C ALA A 515 27.46 -7.43 2.18
N LEU A 516 26.88 -8.61 2.38
CA LEU A 516 27.32 -9.82 1.70
C LEU A 516 26.76 -9.89 0.27
N PRO A 517 27.53 -10.40 -0.72
CA PRO A 517 27.07 -10.57 -2.10
C PRO A 517 25.78 -11.39 -2.25
N ILE A 518 25.51 -12.33 -1.33
CA ILE A 518 24.28 -13.12 -1.32
C ILE A 518 23.01 -12.27 -1.21
N VAL A 519 23.08 -11.11 -0.54
CA VAL A 519 21.95 -10.20 -0.40
C VAL A 519 21.66 -9.49 -1.73
N GLN A 520 22.70 -9.16 -2.50
CA GLN A 520 22.58 -8.56 -3.84
C GLN A 520 22.03 -9.54 -4.88
N LEU A 521 22.14 -10.86 -4.64
CA LEU A 521 21.60 -11.91 -5.52
C LEU A 521 20.11 -11.70 -5.80
N LEU A 522 19.36 -11.23 -4.79
CA LEU A 522 17.92 -11.01 -4.93
C LEU A 522 17.61 -9.98 -6.01
N ALA A 523 18.29 -8.83 -5.99
CA ALA A 523 18.09 -7.79 -7.00
C ALA A 523 18.63 -8.18 -8.37
N LYS A 524 19.77 -8.88 -8.42
CA LYS A 524 20.31 -9.44 -9.68
C LYS A 524 19.32 -10.45 -10.28
N ALA A 525 18.71 -11.31 -9.47
CA ALA A 525 17.71 -12.29 -9.93
C ALA A 525 16.45 -11.61 -10.45
N VAL A 526 15.98 -10.56 -9.76
CA VAL A 526 14.85 -9.73 -10.20
C VAL A 526 15.13 -9.07 -11.56
N LYS A 527 16.31 -8.46 -11.75
CA LYS A 527 16.75 -7.88 -13.04
C LYS A 527 16.86 -8.95 -14.14
N PHE A 528 17.53 -10.06 -13.83
CA PHE A 528 17.70 -11.19 -14.75
C PHE A 528 16.36 -11.79 -15.20
N SER A 529 15.38 -11.88 -14.31
CA SER A 529 14.06 -12.45 -14.60
C SER A 529 13.26 -11.69 -15.66
N VAL A 530 13.67 -10.46 -15.98
CA VAL A 530 13.05 -9.61 -17.00
C VAL A 530 14.02 -9.22 -18.12
N GLY A 531 15.16 -9.90 -18.22
CA GLY A 531 16.13 -9.69 -19.30
C GLY A 531 17.00 -8.43 -19.15
N ILE A 532 17.11 -7.85 -17.96
CA ILE A 532 18.11 -6.81 -17.68
C ILE A 532 19.44 -7.51 -17.37
N GLU A 533 20.44 -7.27 -18.20
CA GLU A 533 21.81 -7.75 -17.96
C GLU A 533 22.34 -7.20 -16.61
N SER A 534 22.90 -8.11 -15.80
CA SER A 534 23.23 -7.91 -14.39
C SER A 534 24.59 -7.31 -14.12
#